data_AF-A0A2H0RSV5-F1
#
_entry.id   AF-A0A2H0RSV5-F1
#
_cell.length_a   1.000
_cell.length_b   1.000
_cell.length_c   1.000
_cell.angle_alpha   90.00
_cell.angle_beta   90.00
_cell.angle_gamma   90.00
#
_symmetry.space_group_name_H-M   'P 1'
#
loop_
_entity.id
_entity.type
_entity.pdbx_description
1 polymer ?
#
loop_
_entity_poly.entity_id
_entity_poly.type
_entity_poly.pdbx_seq_one_letter_code
_entity_poly.pdbx_strand_id
1 'polypeptide(L)'
;MFDELCRELDAHPAFSRSHSWRSGGLTGDALEAARADIAARTEERERQIWKDEAEWYFRSLGPDATPEEITDRVLGFIRDNRHEYLGSLGPDLLRVQEDLFDTVDEVLIGLGLEKLTEAQRIRMGIVLEEAHKNAAMHGNLRDPGRTIETHLEVVLGRTAADVVACVTVIDEGTGFDFECVPDPTDPEHINLATGRGLKLCRELSRGMRLDSPGNTIHVWDTVGQM
;
A
#
# COMPACT_ATOMS: atom_id res chain seq x y z
N MET A 1 8.07 14.55 12.95
CA MET A 1 8.60 13.66 11.88
C MET A 1 7.94 13.94 10.54
N PHE A 2 6.64 13.66 10.31
CA PHE A 2 6.01 13.97 9.01
C PHE A 2 5.98 15.47 8.70
N ASP A 3 5.47 16.30 9.62
CA ASP A 3 5.43 17.77 9.44
C ASP A 3 6.83 18.39 9.35
N GLU A 4 7.85 17.68 9.82
CA GLU A 4 9.25 18.09 9.73
C GLU A 4 9.82 17.75 8.37
N LEU A 5 9.58 16.53 7.89
CA LEU A 5 9.85 16.13 6.51
C LEU A 5 9.18 17.09 5.53
N CYS A 6 7.88 17.38 5.68
CA CYS A 6 7.18 18.32 4.81
C CYS A 6 7.77 19.74 4.81
N ARG A 7 8.40 20.17 5.92
CA ARG A 7 9.13 21.45 5.99
C ARG A 7 10.50 21.39 5.33
N GLU A 8 11.14 20.23 5.33
CA GLU A 8 12.45 19.99 4.71
C GLU A 8 12.37 19.72 3.21
N LEU A 9 11.22 19.21 2.72
CA LEU A 9 11.02 18.98 1.29
C LEU A 9 11.10 20.30 0.53
N ASP A 10 12.07 20.38 -0.39
CA ASP A 10 12.26 21.55 -1.23
C ASP A 10 11.00 21.82 -2.08
N ALA A 11 10.34 22.95 -1.81
CA ALA A 11 9.15 23.42 -2.51
C ALA A 11 9.45 23.96 -3.93
N HIS A 12 10.71 23.96 -4.38
CA HIS A 12 11.07 24.43 -5.71
C HIS A 12 10.37 23.56 -6.78
N PRO A 13 9.70 24.16 -7.79
CA PRO A 13 8.94 23.43 -8.81
C PRO A 13 9.76 22.49 -9.72
N ALA A 14 11.08 22.42 -9.56
CA ALA A 14 11.90 21.40 -10.24
C ALA A 14 11.97 20.08 -9.45
N PHE A 15 11.73 20.14 -8.14
CA PHE A 15 11.84 19.00 -7.22
C PHE A 15 10.49 18.62 -6.61
N SER A 16 9.60 19.61 -6.43
CA SER A 16 8.25 19.37 -5.95
C SER A 16 7.29 19.03 -7.09
N ARG A 17 6.65 17.86 -6.98
CA ARG A 17 5.54 17.43 -7.84
C ARG A 17 4.43 16.93 -6.93
N SER A 18 3.20 17.40 -7.15
CA SER A 18 2.01 16.79 -6.57
C SER A 18 1.16 16.19 -7.67
N HIS A 19 0.72 14.95 -7.47
CA HIS A 19 -0.26 14.28 -8.31
C HIS A 19 -1.36 13.72 -7.43
N SER A 20 -2.59 13.78 -7.92
CA SER A 20 -3.75 13.26 -7.21
C SER A 20 -4.57 12.36 -8.10
N TRP A 21 -4.99 11.24 -7.53
CA TRP A 21 -5.85 10.26 -8.18
C TRP A 21 -7.08 10.03 -7.33
N ARG A 22 -8.18 9.71 -8.02
CA ARG A 22 -9.36 9.08 -7.41
C ARG A 22 -9.39 7.65 -7.92
N SER A 23 -9.40 6.69 -7.01
CA SER A 23 -9.76 5.32 -7.41
C SER A 23 -11.21 5.36 -7.89
N GLY A 24 -11.48 4.91 -9.11
CA GLY A 24 -12.86 4.69 -9.55
C GLY A 24 -13.57 3.77 -8.57
N GLY A 25 -14.83 4.09 -8.26
CA GLY A 25 -15.59 3.36 -7.25
C GLY A 25 -16.54 2.34 -7.82
N LEU A 26 -16.80 1.29 -7.05
CA LEU A 26 -17.91 0.38 -7.32
C LEU A 26 -19.23 1.08 -7.03
N THR A 27 -20.19 0.94 -7.94
CA THR A 27 -21.56 1.44 -7.78
C THR A 27 -22.57 0.37 -8.19
N GLY A 28 -23.81 0.49 -7.71
CA GLY A 28 -24.91 -0.42 -8.07
C GLY A 28 -24.57 -1.90 -7.81
N ASP A 29 -24.86 -2.76 -8.79
CA ASP A 29 -24.69 -4.22 -8.68
C ASP A 29 -23.22 -4.64 -8.42
N ALA A 30 -22.25 -3.87 -8.93
CA ALA A 30 -20.83 -4.17 -8.73
C ALA A 30 -20.40 -3.94 -7.27
N LEU A 31 -21.00 -2.94 -6.60
CA LEU A 31 -20.78 -2.67 -5.19
C LEU A 31 -21.42 -3.76 -4.31
N GLU A 32 -22.65 -4.16 -4.63
CA GLU A 32 -23.33 -5.23 -3.91
C GLU A 32 -22.61 -6.58 -4.07
N ALA A 33 -22.12 -6.89 -5.27
CA ALA A 33 -21.33 -8.10 -5.51
C ALA A 33 -20.02 -8.10 -4.70
N ALA A 34 -19.31 -6.98 -4.64
CA ALA A 34 -18.08 -6.88 -3.83
C ALA A 34 -18.38 -7.02 -2.32
N ARG A 35 -19.46 -6.40 -1.82
CA ARG A 35 -19.91 -6.59 -0.43
C ARG A 35 -20.24 -8.03 -0.12
N ALA A 36 -20.96 -8.71 -1.02
CA ALA A 36 -21.31 -10.11 -0.87
C ALA A 36 -20.06 -11.00 -0.88
N ASP A 37 -19.08 -10.72 -1.74
CA ASP A 37 -17.79 -11.44 -1.75
C ASP A 37 -17.06 -11.26 -0.42
N ILE A 38 -16.91 -10.01 0.05
CA ILE A 38 -16.24 -9.69 1.33
C ILE A 38 -16.96 -10.37 2.50
N ALA A 39 -18.28 -10.32 2.55
CA ALA A 39 -19.06 -10.97 3.60
C ALA A 39 -18.97 -12.51 3.55
N ALA A 40 -18.75 -13.08 2.36
CA ALA A 40 -18.59 -14.52 2.15
C ALA A 40 -17.14 -15.01 2.36
N ARG A 41 -16.15 -14.12 2.46
CA ARG A 41 -14.79 -14.45 2.85
C ARG A 41 -14.77 -14.79 4.33
N THR A 42 -14.64 -16.07 4.64
CA THR A 42 -14.34 -16.53 6.00
C THR A 42 -12.83 -16.56 6.19
N GLU A 43 -12.35 -16.32 7.41
CA GLU A 43 -10.92 -16.45 7.74
C GLU A 43 -10.34 -17.82 7.33
N GLU A 44 -11.18 -18.87 7.35
CA GLU A 44 -10.80 -20.21 6.94
C GLU A 44 -10.56 -20.31 5.42
N ARG A 45 -11.45 -19.71 4.63
CA ARG A 45 -11.33 -19.70 3.17
C ARG A 45 -10.13 -18.88 2.72
N GLU A 46 -9.88 -17.73 3.34
CA GLU A 46 -8.69 -16.94 3.07
C GLU A 46 -7.41 -17.70 3.45
N ARG A 47 -7.34 -18.28 4.65
CA ARG A 47 -6.18 -19.10 5.07
C ARG A 47 -5.87 -20.23 4.10
N GLN A 48 -6.89 -20.91 3.58
CA GLN A 48 -6.67 -22.05 2.69
C GLN A 48 -6.14 -21.61 1.31
N ILE A 49 -6.65 -20.52 0.73
CA ILE A 49 -6.16 -19.96 -0.55
C ILE A 49 -4.69 -19.57 -0.41
N TRP A 50 -4.39 -18.76 0.62
CA TRP A 50 -3.02 -18.33 0.90
C TRP A 50 -2.08 -19.52 1.10
N LYS A 51 -2.52 -20.54 1.82
CA LYS A 51 -1.70 -21.72 2.10
C LYS A 51 -1.38 -22.48 0.83
N ASP A 52 -2.36 -22.74 -0.03
CA ASP A 52 -2.14 -23.52 -1.26
C ASP A 52 -1.23 -22.78 -2.25
N GLU A 53 -1.40 -21.46 -2.39
CA GLU A 53 -0.59 -20.59 -3.24
C GLU A 53 0.83 -20.43 -2.71
N ALA A 54 0.97 -20.11 -1.42
CA ALA A 54 2.28 -19.98 -0.78
C ALA A 54 3.04 -21.31 -0.81
N GLU A 55 2.38 -22.44 -0.51
CA GLU A 55 2.99 -23.75 -0.62
C GLU A 55 3.47 -24.02 -2.04
N TRP A 56 2.70 -23.67 -3.08
CA TRP A 56 3.16 -23.80 -4.46
C TRP A 56 4.40 -22.94 -4.76
N TYR A 57 4.40 -21.68 -4.30
CA TYR A 57 5.44 -20.70 -4.60
C TYR A 57 6.76 -20.99 -3.88
N PHE A 58 6.69 -21.40 -2.60
CA PHE A 58 7.85 -21.65 -1.75
C PHE A 58 8.33 -23.11 -1.79
N ARG A 59 7.61 -24.03 -2.43
CA ARG A 59 7.96 -25.47 -2.55
C ARG A 59 9.36 -25.74 -3.12
N SER A 60 9.91 -24.79 -3.87
CA SER A 60 11.24 -24.89 -4.49
C SER A 60 12.38 -24.33 -3.63
N LEU A 61 12.09 -23.65 -2.51
CA LEU A 61 13.12 -23.20 -1.59
C LEU A 61 13.67 -24.39 -0.80
N GLY A 62 14.96 -24.64 -0.98
CA GLY A 62 15.68 -25.63 -0.17
C GLY A 62 15.81 -25.18 1.30
N PRO A 63 16.11 -26.11 2.21
CA PRO A 63 16.31 -25.80 3.63
C PRO A 63 17.51 -24.85 3.88
N ASP A 64 18.44 -24.75 2.93
CA ASP A 64 19.62 -23.89 2.99
C ASP A 64 19.47 -22.57 2.20
N ALA A 65 18.23 -22.18 1.86
CA ALA A 65 17.98 -20.94 1.12
C ALA A 65 18.55 -19.72 1.86
N THR A 66 19.26 -18.87 1.13
CA THR A 66 19.80 -17.63 1.66
C THR A 66 18.69 -16.63 1.97
N PRO A 67 18.92 -15.66 2.88
CA PRO A 67 17.95 -14.59 3.15
C PRO A 67 17.55 -13.81 1.90
N GLU A 68 18.47 -13.68 0.93
CA GLU A 68 18.25 -12.99 -0.34
C GLU A 68 17.33 -13.80 -1.26
N GLU A 69 17.56 -15.11 -1.40
CA GLU A 69 16.67 -16.01 -2.13
C GLU A 69 15.26 -16.08 -1.52
N ILE A 70 15.16 -16.09 -0.19
CA ILE A 70 13.87 -16.04 0.52
C ILE A 70 13.17 -14.72 0.21
N THR A 71 13.90 -13.60 0.29
CA THR A 71 13.38 -12.26 0.00
C THR A 71 12.88 -12.18 -1.43
N ASP A 72 13.66 -12.62 -2.41
CA ASP A 72 13.26 -12.64 -3.82
C ASP A 72 12.02 -13.49 -4.06
N ARG A 73 11.89 -14.63 -3.38
CA ARG A 73 10.67 -15.46 -3.46
C ARG A 73 9.46 -14.80 -2.85
N VAL A 74 9.60 -14.15 -1.70
CA VAL A 74 8.51 -13.39 -1.06
C VAL A 74 8.09 -12.24 -1.96
N LEU A 75 9.05 -11.48 -2.51
CA LEU A 75 8.79 -10.38 -3.42
C LEU A 75 8.10 -10.88 -4.70
N GLY A 76 8.53 -12.01 -5.27
CA GLY A 76 7.90 -12.65 -6.42
C GLY A 76 6.47 -13.14 -6.13
N PHE A 77 6.27 -13.78 -4.98
CA PHE A 77 4.95 -14.22 -4.53
C PHE A 77 3.98 -13.05 -4.39
N ILE A 78 4.44 -11.97 -3.75
CA ILE A 78 3.64 -10.75 -3.60
C ILE A 78 3.35 -10.11 -4.96
N ARG A 79 4.33 -10.09 -5.87
CA ARG A 79 4.13 -9.57 -7.23
C ARG A 79 3.06 -10.34 -7.98
N ASP A 80 3.11 -11.67 -7.95
CA ASP A 80 2.24 -12.52 -8.76
C ASP A 80 0.82 -12.62 -8.17
N ASN A 81 0.65 -12.45 -6.85
CA ASN A 81 -0.65 -12.53 -6.15
C ASN A 81 -1.24 -11.15 -5.79
N ARG A 82 -0.61 -10.06 -6.24
CA ARG A 82 -0.95 -8.67 -5.90
C ARG A 82 -2.41 -8.29 -6.21
N HIS A 83 -3.02 -8.94 -7.21
CA HIS A 83 -4.27 -8.49 -7.81
C HIS A 83 -5.52 -9.18 -7.26
N GLU A 84 -5.39 -10.41 -6.75
CA GLU A 84 -6.53 -11.21 -6.29
C GLU A 84 -7.13 -10.65 -4.98
N TYR A 85 -6.32 -9.91 -4.21
CA TYR A 85 -6.73 -9.29 -2.94
C TYR A 85 -7.76 -8.19 -3.07
N LEU A 86 -7.79 -7.48 -4.20
CA LEU A 86 -8.62 -6.29 -4.38
C LEU A 86 -9.90 -6.56 -5.18
N GLY A 87 -10.02 -7.76 -5.76
CA GLY A 87 -11.17 -8.12 -6.61
C GLY A 87 -11.43 -7.05 -7.67
N SER A 88 -12.65 -6.52 -7.70
CA SER A 88 -13.08 -5.51 -8.67
C SER A 88 -12.44 -4.12 -8.48
N LEU A 89 -11.76 -3.84 -7.35
CA LEU A 89 -11.01 -2.60 -7.13
C LEU A 89 -9.56 -2.68 -7.65
N GLY A 90 -9.06 -3.89 -7.94
CA GLY A 90 -7.67 -4.12 -8.33
C GLY A 90 -7.22 -3.32 -9.55
N PRO A 91 -7.95 -3.33 -10.67
CA PRO A 91 -7.51 -2.64 -11.90
C PRO A 91 -7.28 -1.14 -11.74
N ASP A 92 -8.14 -0.44 -11.01
CA ASP A 92 -8.00 1.00 -10.79
C ASP A 92 -6.78 1.33 -9.93
N LEU A 93 -6.53 0.53 -8.89
CA LEU A 93 -5.34 0.74 -8.06
C LEU A 93 -4.05 0.51 -8.86
N LEU A 94 -4.01 -0.51 -9.72
CA LEU A 94 -2.81 -0.79 -10.52
C LEU A 94 -2.47 0.33 -11.48
N ARG A 95 -3.48 0.88 -12.16
CA ARG A 95 -3.29 2.03 -13.02
C ARG A 95 -2.71 3.21 -12.23
N VAL A 96 -3.23 3.46 -11.02
CA VAL A 96 -2.72 4.51 -10.14
C VAL A 96 -1.28 4.22 -9.70
N GLN A 97 -0.92 2.97 -9.41
CA GLN A 97 0.45 2.59 -9.06
C GLN A 97 1.42 2.74 -10.24
N GLU A 98 1.02 2.33 -11.44
CA GLU A 98 1.81 2.49 -12.67
C GLU A 98 2.07 3.97 -12.96
N ASP A 99 1.01 4.79 -12.98
CA ASP A 99 1.10 6.25 -13.17
C ASP A 99 2.03 6.90 -12.12
N LEU A 100 1.93 6.46 -10.87
CA LEU A 100 2.81 6.91 -9.79
C LEU A 100 4.27 6.55 -10.09
N PHE A 101 4.58 5.29 -10.35
CA PHE A 101 5.97 4.88 -10.55
C PHE A 101 6.60 5.54 -11.76
N ASP A 102 5.83 5.76 -12.82
CA ASP A 102 6.29 6.50 -14.00
C ASP A 102 6.58 7.97 -13.63
N THR A 103 5.71 8.59 -12.84
CA THR A 103 5.93 9.95 -12.31
C THR A 103 7.22 10.04 -11.48
N VAL A 104 7.48 9.05 -10.60
CA VAL A 104 8.70 9.04 -9.79
C VAL A 104 9.93 8.87 -10.68
N ASP A 105 9.89 7.93 -11.61
CA ASP A 105 10.98 7.70 -12.57
C ASP A 105 11.31 8.96 -13.38
N GLU A 106 10.30 9.66 -13.88
CA GLU A 106 10.48 10.92 -14.62
C GLU A 106 11.21 11.97 -13.79
N VAL A 107 10.85 12.11 -12.52
CA VAL A 107 11.53 13.03 -11.59
C VAL A 107 12.97 12.60 -11.36
N LEU A 108 13.21 11.33 -11.04
CA LEU A 108 14.56 10.80 -10.79
C LEU A 108 15.47 11.00 -12.02
N ILE A 109 14.99 10.66 -13.21
CA ILE A 109 15.72 10.89 -14.47
C ILE A 109 16.00 12.37 -14.70
N GLY A 110 15.00 13.23 -14.46
CA GLY A 110 15.16 14.68 -14.59
C GLY A 110 16.23 15.27 -13.68
N LEU A 111 16.52 14.59 -12.56
CA LEU A 111 17.59 14.94 -11.62
C LEU A 111 18.93 14.25 -11.93
N GLY A 112 19.00 13.41 -12.96
CA GLY A 112 20.19 12.64 -13.31
C GLY A 112 20.42 11.42 -12.41
N LEU A 113 19.38 10.96 -11.71
CA LEU A 113 19.40 9.77 -10.87
C LEU A 113 18.89 8.54 -11.62
N GLU A 114 19.19 7.37 -11.08
CA GLU A 114 18.63 6.11 -11.58
C GLU A 114 17.14 5.99 -11.25
N LYS A 115 16.42 5.23 -12.07
CA LYS A 115 15.02 4.87 -11.88
C LYS A 115 14.82 4.05 -10.61
N LEU A 116 13.57 3.92 -10.18
CA LEU A 116 13.22 3.02 -9.09
C LEU A 116 13.64 1.58 -9.42
N THR A 117 14.36 0.96 -8.49
CA THR A 117 14.66 -0.47 -8.52
C THR A 117 13.36 -1.30 -8.41
N GLU A 118 13.40 -2.55 -8.87
CA GLU A 118 12.27 -3.47 -8.69
C GLU A 118 11.90 -3.64 -7.22
N ALA A 119 12.89 -3.73 -6.33
CA ALA A 119 12.66 -3.82 -4.89
C ALA A 119 11.94 -2.59 -4.32
N GLN A 120 12.29 -1.37 -4.76
CA GLN A 120 11.58 -0.15 -4.36
C GLN A 120 10.13 -0.15 -4.85
N ARG A 121 9.90 -0.52 -6.13
CA ARG A 121 8.55 -0.62 -6.70
C ARG A 121 7.69 -1.62 -5.96
N ILE A 122 8.24 -2.80 -5.63
CA ILE A 122 7.51 -3.83 -4.89
C ILE A 122 7.14 -3.33 -3.49
N ARG A 123 8.09 -2.78 -2.73
CA ARG A 123 7.83 -2.22 -1.39
C ARG A 123 6.78 -1.13 -1.43
N MET A 124 6.97 -0.12 -2.27
CA MET A 124 6.01 0.98 -2.42
C MET A 124 4.63 0.46 -2.84
N GLY A 125 4.56 -0.48 -3.79
CA GLY A 125 3.30 -1.07 -4.22
C GLY A 125 2.56 -1.79 -3.09
N ILE A 126 3.26 -2.56 -2.24
CA ILE A 126 2.66 -3.22 -1.07
C ILE A 126 2.07 -2.17 -0.13
N VAL A 127 2.85 -1.14 0.20
CA VAL A 127 2.41 -0.06 1.08
C VAL A 127 1.15 0.62 0.53
N LEU A 128 1.12 0.91 -0.76
CA LEU A 128 -0.01 1.55 -1.44
C LEU A 128 -1.24 0.65 -1.44
N GLU A 129 -1.08 -0.64 -1.69
CA GLU A 129 -2.16 -1.63 -1.60
C GLU A 129 -2.74 -1.71 -0.21
N GLU A 130 -1.91 -1.83 0.81
CA GLU A 130 -2.41 -1.94 2.19
C GLU A 130 -3.08 -0.65 2.65
N ALA A 131 -2.53 0.51 2.28
CA ALA A 131 -3.16 1.80 2.59
C ALA A 131 -4.49 1.97 1.83
N HIS A 132 -4.54 1.61 0.55
CA HIS A 132 -5.76 1.66 -0.26
C HIS A 132 -6.82 0.66 0.21
N LYS A 133 -6.43 -0.57 0.57
CA LYS A 133 -7.32 -1.57 1.18
C LYS A 133 -7.91 -1.05 2.46
N ASN A 134 -7.12 -0.42 3.34
CA ASN A 134 -7.64 0.18 4.56
C ASN A 134 -8.71 1.24 4.25
N ALA A 135 -8.40 2.16 3.35
CA ALA A 135 -9.31 3.20 2.91
C ALA A 135 -10.61 2.66 2.30
N ALA A 136 -10.51 1.73 1.34
CA ALA A 136 -11.65 1.17 0.64
C ALA A 136 -12.49 0.24 1.53
N MET A 137 -11.85 -0.70 2.22
CA MET A 137 -12.51 -1.81 2.94
C MET A 137 -12.95 -1.42 4.36
N HIS A 138 -12.11 -0.71 5.10
CA HIS A 138 -12.39 -0.36 6.49
C HIS A 138 -13.01 1.03 6.63
N GLY A 139 -12.72 1.95 5.72
CA GLY A 139 -13.32 3.27 5.64
C GLY A 139 -14.66 3.27 4.92
N ASN A 140 -14.61 3.16 3.58
CA ASN A 140 -15.74 3.46 2.70
C ASN A 140 -16.80 2.34 2.61
N LEU A 141 -16.39 1.08 2.67
CA LEU A 141 -17.30 -0.07 2.49
C LEU A 141 -18.30 -0.28 3.64
N ARG A 142 -18.22 0.53 4.71
CA ARG A 142 -19.15 0.48 5.85
C ARG A 142 -20.45 1.26 5.64
N ASP A 143 -20.56 2.09 4.60
CA ASP A 143 -21.80 2.83 4.28
C ASP A 143 -22.52 2.24 3.04
N PRO A 144 -23.71 1.63 3.21
CA PRO A 144 -24.47 1.01 2.13
C PRO A 144 -24.79 1.94 0.95
N GLY A 145 -24.90 3.25 1.18
CA GLY A 145 -25.37 4.23 0.20
C GLY A 145 -24.29 4.97 -0.57
N ARG A 146 -23.00 4.68 -0.35
CA ARG A 146 -21.89 5.44 -0.93
C ARG A 146 -21.05 4.65 -1.93
N THR A 147 -20.49 5.40 -2.88
CA THR A 147 -19.43 4.95 -3.78
C THR A 147 -18.13 4.77 -3.00
N ILE A 148 -17.33 3.75 -3.32
CA ILE A 148 -15.99 3.60 -2.75
C ILE A 148 -15.07 4.57 -3.48
N GLU A 149 -14.75 5.71 -2.88
CA GLU A 149 -13.78 6.65 -3.44
C GLU A 149 -12.64 6.86 -2.46
N THR A 150 -11.41 6.56 -2.89
CA THR A 150 -10.21 6.88 -2.13
C THR A 150 -9.44 7.95 -2.89
N HIS A 151 -8.93 8.93 -2.15
CA HIS A 151 -8.02 9.93 -2.70
C HIS A 151 -6.60 9.50 -2.44
N LEU A 152 -5.81 9.41 -3.50
CA LEU A 152 -4.37 9.29 -3.41
C LEU A 152 -3.77 10.64 -3.75
N GLU A 153 -2.92 11.18 -2.89
CA GLU A 153 -2.05 12.31 -3.21
C GLU A 153 -0.59 11.86 -3.06
N VAL A 154 0.25 12.20 -4.03
CA VAL A 154 1.69 11.95 -3.95
C VAL A 154 2.41 13.26 -4.09
N VAL A 155 3.26 13.56 -3.11
CA VAL A 155 4.20 14.67 -3.14
C VAL A 155 5.62 14.10 -3.24
N LEU A 156 6.31 14.44 -4.32
CA LEU A 156 7.75 14.23 -4.45
C LEU A 156 8.47 15.48 -3.99
N GLY A 157 9.61 15.31 -3.34
CA GLY A 157 10.49 16.41 -3.01
C GLY A 157 11.88 15.89 -2.66
N ARG A 158 12.78 16.81 -2.31
CA ARG A 158 14.12 16.45 -1.87
C ARG A 158 14.42 17.03 -0.50
N THR A 159 15.23 16.30 0.24
CA THR A 159 15.98 16.81 1.40
C THR A 159 17.40 17.13 0.96
N ALA A 160 18.29 17.46 1.89
CA ALA A 160 19.71 17.66 1.59
C ALA A 160 20.42 16.38 1.11
N ALA A 161 19.90 15.19 1.46
CA ALA A 161 20.55 13.90 1.21
C ALA A 161 19.74 12.98 0.27
N ASP A 162 18.42 13.14 0.23
CA ASP A 162 17.52 12.17 -0.39
C ASP A 162 16.49 12.86 -1.30
N VAL A 163 16.02 12.13 -2.31
CA VAL A 163 14.72 12.35 -2.94
C VAL A 163 13.71 11.46 -2.23
N VAL A 164 12.59 12.04 -1.80
CA VAL A 164 11.57 11.38 -0.98
C VAL A 164 10.22 11.47 -1.68
N ALA A 165 9.52 10.35 -1.71
CA ALA A 165 8.11 10.29 -2.08
C ALA A 165 7.26 10.22 -0.82
N CYS A 166 6.29 11.12 -0.72
CA CYS A 166 5.26 11.13 0.30
C CYS A 166 3.93 10.78 -0.36
N VAL A 167 3.29 9.72 0.10
CA VAL A 167 2.00 9.26 -0.37
C VAL A 167 0.98 9.46 0.74
N THR A 168 -0.15 10.09 0.42
CA THR A 168 -1.29 10.28 1.30
C THR A 168 -2.49 9.54 0.70
N VAL A 169 -3.09 8.64 1.48
CA VAL A 169 -4.34 7.96 1.14
C VAL A 169 -5.43 8.48 2.09
N ILE A 170 -6.55 8.96 1.53
CA ILE A 170 -7.68 9.51 2.29
C ILE A 170 -8.95 8.76 1.91
N ASP A 171 -9.72 8.35 2.92
CA ASP A 171 -11.07 7.80 2.78
C ASP A 171 -12.14 8.67 3.44
N GLU A 172 -13.40 8.41 3.08
CA GLU A 172 -14.57 9.14 3.56
C GLU A 172 -15.22 8.49 4.81
N GLY A 173 -14.57 7.47 5.37
CA GLY A 173 -15.03 6.76 6.55
C GLY A 173 -14.93 7.60 7.83
N THR A 174 -15.47 7.05 8.90
CA THR A 174 -15.43 7.69 10.24
C THR A 174 -14.06 7.60 10.92
N GLY A 175 -13.11 6.91 10.30
CA GLY A 175 -11.81 6.61 10.87
C GLY A 175 -11.85 5.51 11.94
N PHE A 176 -10.71 5.29 12.58
CA PHE A 176 -10.55 4.32 13.66
C PHE A 176 -9.45 4.80 14.63
N ASP A 177 -9.53 4.33 15.87
CA ASP A 177 -8.47 4.57 16.84
C ASP A 177 -7.30 3.61 16.57
N PHE A 178 -6.17 4.16 16.15
CA PHE A 178 -4.97 3.40 15.86
C PHE A 178 -4.40 2.70 17.09
N GLU A 179 -4.53 3.29 18.28
CA GLU A 179 -4.01 2.71 19.54
C GLU A 179 -4.81 1.46 19.95
N CYS A 180 -6.00 1.27 19.38
CA CYS A 180 -6.83 0.10 19.59
C CYS A 180 -6.61 -1.00 18.53
N VAL A 181 -5.70 -0.81 17.55
CA VAL A 181 -5.39 -1.84 16.56
C VAL A 181 -4.51 -2.92 17.21
N PRO A 182 -4.93 -4.19 17.23
CA PRO A 182 -4.15 -5.25 17.86
C PRO A 182 -2.81 -5.47 17.15
N ASP A 183 -1.74 -5.81 17.91
CA ASP A 183 -0.48 -6.19 17.29
C ASP A 183 -0.65 -7.56 16.62
N PRO A 184 -0.50 -7.65 15.29
CA PRO A 184 -0.72 -8.91 14.61
C PRO A 184 0.41 -9.92 14.91
N THR A 185 1.52 -9.52 15.53
CA THR A 185 2.59 -10.43 15.97
C THR A 185 2.35 -11.07 17.35
N ASP A 186 1.28 -10.68 18.04
CA ASP A 186 0.88 -11.37 19.27
C ASP A 186 0.52 -12.84 18.98
N PRO A 187 0.85 -13.79 19.87
CA PRO A 187 0.52 -15.21 19.69
C PRO A 187 -0.98 -15.48 19.48
N GLU A 188 -1.84 -14.61 20.03
CA GLU A 188 -3.30 -14.71 19.87
C GLU A 188 -3.76 -14.26 18.47
N HIS A 189 -3.01 -13.39 17.81
CA HIS A 189 -3.32 -12.84 16.49
C HIS A 189 -2.49 -13.47 15.36
N ILE A 190 -1.46 -14.25 15.67
CA ILE A 190 -0.52 -14.79 14.68
C ILE A 190 -1.19 -15.64 13.61
N ASN A 191 -2.28 -16.32 13.96
CA ASN A 191 -3.02 -17.19 13.05
C ASN A 191 -4.09 -16.45 12.24
N LEU A 192 -4.40 -15.18 12.55
CA LEU A 192 -5.41 -14.42 11.80
C LEU A 192 -4.94 -14.20 10.36
N ALA A 193 -5.87 -14.36 9.41
CA ALA A 193 -5.59 -14.19 7.98
C ALA A 193 -5.36 -12.72 7.59
N THR A 194 -5.81 -11.77 8.44
CA THR A 194 -5.84 -10.34 8.16
C THR A 194 -5.22 -9.53 9.31
N GLY A 195 -5.19 -8.20 9.19
CA GLY A 195 -4.70 -7.30 10.25
C GLY A 195 -3.21 -6.94 10.16
N ARG A 196 -2.54 -7.24 9.04
CA ARG A 196 -1.11 -6.96 8.84
C ARG A 196 -0.82 -5.61 8.19
N GLY A 197 -1.79 -5.01 7.50
CA GLY A 197 -1.56 -3.87 6.60
C GLY A 197 -0.83 -2.70 7.23
N LEU A 198 -1.27 -2.20 8.39
CA LEU A 198 -0.61 -1.07 9.06
C LEU A 198 0.82 -1.41 9.54
N LYS A 199 1.06 -2.66 9.94
CA LYS A 199 2.41 -3.12 10.30
C LYS A 199 3.31 -3.17 9.07
N LEU A 200 2.81 -3.69 7.95
CA LEU A 200 3.53 -3.72 6.67
C LEU A 200 3.84 -2.31 6.17
N CYS A 201 2.87 -1.38 6.20
CA CYS A 201 3.11 0.01 5.84
C CYS A 201 4.24 0.63 6.68
N ARG A 202 4.28 0.35 7.98
CA ARG A 202 5.31 0.86 8.89
C ARG A 202 6.69 0.23 8.67
N GLU A 203 6.75 -1.06 8.37
CA GLU A 203 8.02 -1.80 8.23
C GLU A 203 8.64 -1.68 6.84
N LEU A 204 7.83 -1.49 5.79
CA LEU A 204 8.28 -1.42 4.40
C LEU A 204 8.53 0.01 3.90
N SER A 205 8.33 1.02 4.74
CA SER A 205 8.57 2.43 4.42
C SER A 205 9.55 3.06 5.39
N ARG A 206 10.13 4.21 5.00
CA ARG A 206 10.93 5.04 5.90
C ARG A 206 10.10 5.59 7.06
N GLY A 207 8.81 5.84 6.84
CA GLY A 207 7.90 6.22 7.92
C GLY A 207 6.45 6.34 7.49
N MET A 208 5.58 6.28 8.49
CA MET A 208 4.13 6.37 8.35
C MET A 208 3.53 7.24 9.45
N ARG A 209 2.42 7.92 9.15
CA ARG A 209 1.59 8.67 10.09
C ARG A 209 0.11 8.46 9.76
N LEU A 210 -0.72 8.40 10.78
CA LEU A 210 -2.18 8.40 10.66
C LEU A 210 -2.70 9.72 11.26
N ASP A 211 -3.61 10.37 10.55
CA ASP A 211 -4.26 11.58 11.04
C ASP A 211 -5.63 11.27 11.62
N SER A 212 -5.95 11.89 12.75
CA SER A 212 -7.27 11.78 13.38
C SER A 212 -8.34 12.29 12.40
N PRO A 213 -9.46 11.57 12.20
CA PRO A 213 -9.98 10.46 13.00
C PRO A 213 -9.47 9.03 12.65
N GLY A 214 -8.47 8.88 11.78
CA GLY A 214 -7.92 7.59 11.34
C GLY A 214 -8.34 7.19 9.93
N ASN A 215 -8.82 8.14 9.13
CA ASN A 215 -9.22 7.95 7.72
C ASN A 215 -8.19 8.54 6.73
N THR A 216 -7.02 8.93 7.23
CA THR A 216 -5.94 9.49 6.42
C THR A 216 -4.62 8.82 6.82
N ILE A 217 -3.99 8.18 5.84
CA ILE A 217 -2.70 7.50 6.00
C ILE A 217 -1.66 8.24 5.17
N HIS A 218 -0.60 8.69 5.83
CA HIS A 218 0.60 9.20 5.17
C HIS A 218 1.70 8.17 5.26
N VAL A 219 2.34 7.85 4.14
CA VAL A 219 3.53 6.99 4.09
C VAL A 219 4.58 7.66 3.24
N TRP A 220 5.84 7.59 3.64
CA TRP A 220 6.94 8.16 2.86
C TRP A 220 8.14 7.24 2.82
N ASP A 221 8.87 7.28 1.70
CA ASP A 221 10.09 6.52 1.50
C ASP A 221 11.10 7.28 0.64
N THR A 222 12.38 6.91 0.81
CA THR A 222 13.48 7.41 -0.03
C THR A 222 13.42 6.73 -1.39
N VAL A 223 13.28 7.53 -2.44
CA VAL A 223 13.20 7.06 -3.83
C VAL A 223 14.49 7.31 -4.62
N GLY A 224 15.37 8.19 -4.12
CA GLY A 224 16.70 8.42 -4.68
C GLY A 224 17.63 9.07 -3.65
N GLN A 225 18.95 9.01 -3.90
CA GLN A 225 19.96 9.70 -3.09
C GLN A 225 20.61 10.79 -3.93
N MET A 226 20.80 11.98 -3.34
CA MET A 226 21.36 13.16 -4.01
C MET A 226 22.89 13.14 -4.08
#